data_AF-A0A2D0IT60-F1
#
_entry.id   AF-A0A2D0IT60-F1
#
_cell.length_a   1.000
_cell.length_b   1.000
_cell.length_c   1.000
_cell.angle_alpha   90.00
_cell.angle_beta   90.00
_cell.angle_gamma   90.00
#
_symmetry.space_group_name_H-M   'P 1'
#
loop_
_entity.id
_entity.type
_entity.pdbx_description
1 polymer ?
#
loop_
_entity_poly.entity_id
_entity_poly.type
_entity_poly.pdbx_seq_one_letter_code
_entity_poly.pdbx_strand_id
1 'polypeptide(L)' 'MPTKSTSQEKKNEYSNNIYVSAEPRKKLEELITEIGYKRGKVMAASAFVRYLIENYGDEAKKKILNNG' A
#
# COMPACT_ATOMS: atom_id res chain seq x y z
N MET A 1 38.18 -21.19 6.40
CA MET A 1 37.49 -20.32 5.41
C MET A 1 36.30 -19.67 6.09
N PRO A 2 36.26 -18.33 6.27
CA PRO A 2 35.05 -17.69 6.76
C PRO A 2 34.16 -17.29 5.57
N THR A 3 33.04 -17.98 5.38
CA THR A 3 31.96 -17.52 4.50
C THR A 3 31.22 -16.39 5.19
N LYS A 4 31.52 -15.14 4.81
CA LYS A 4 30.72 -13.97 5.15
C LYS A 4 29.36 -14.11 4.47
N SER A 5 28.32 -14.39 5.26
CA SER A 5 26.93 -14.22 4.83
C SER A 5 26.71 -12.74 4.56
N THR A 6 26.78 -12.34 3.29
CA THR A 6 26.41 -11.00 2.85
C THR A 6 24.89 -10.91 2.97
N SER A 7 24.41 -10.49 4.13
CA SER A 7 23.06 -9.97 4.31
C SER A 7 22.88 -8.82 3.34
N GLN A 8 22.25 -9.07 2.20
CA GLN A 8 21.81 -8.01 1.31
C GLN A 8 20.76 -7.19 2.05
N GLU A 9 21.19 -6.08 2.66
CA GLU A 9 20.31 -4.99 3.05
C GLU A 9 19.59 -4.50 1.80
N LYS A 10 18.41 -5.05 1.53
CA LYS A 10 17.44 -4.39 0.67
C LYS A 10 17.01 -3.13 1.43
N LYS A 11 17.70 -2.01 1.16
CA LYS A 11 17.24 -0.68 1.55
C LYS A 11 15.79 -0.56 1.06
N ASN A 12 14.85 -0.46 1.99
CA ASN A 12 13.50 0.02 1.71
C ASN A 12 13.62 1.51 1.39
N GLU A 13 14.16 1.81 0.21
CA GLU A 13 14.65 3.15 -0.16
C GLU A 13 13.53 4.19 -0.24
N TYR A 14 12.26 3.75 -0.22
CA TYR A 14 11.08 4.60 -0.30
C TYR A 14 10.01 4.20 0.72
N SER A 15 10.37 4.15 2.01
CA SER A 15 9.36 4.17 3.08
C SER A 15 8.87 5.61 3.26
N ASN A 16 7.75 5.96 2.64
CA ASN A 16 7.17 7.29 2.76
C ASN A 16 5.85 7.24 3.55
N ASN A 17 5.66 8.22 4.44
CA ASN A 17 4.43 8.36 5.21
C ASN A 17 3.51 9.36 4.50
N ILE A 18 2.27 8.95 4.24
CA ILE A 18 1.24 9.82 3.66
C ILE A 18 0.20 10.17 4.71
N TYR A 19 -0.25 11.43 4.70
CA TYR A 19 -1.36 11.84 5.54
C TYR A 19 -2.68 11.35 4.93
N VAL A 20 -3.50 10.70 5.76
CA VAL A 20 -4.86 10.30 5.43
C VAL A 20 -5.75 10.83 6.56
N SER A 21 -6.77 11.61 6.22
CA SER A 21 -7.72 12.13 7.20
C SER A 21 -8.50 11.00 7.87
N ALA A 22 -9.11 11.28 9.03
CA ALA A 22 -9.70 10.26 9.89
C ALA A 22 -10.75 9.39 9.20
N GLU A 23 -11.63 9.98 8.39
CA GLU A 23 -12.72 9.26 7.73
C GLU A 23 -12.24 8.32 6.61
N PRO A 24 -11.45 8.76 5.62
CA PRO A 24 -10.84 7.86 4.64
C PRO A 24 -9.95 6.79 5.28
N ARG A 25 -9.26 7.11 6.39
CA ARG A 25 -8.46 6.13 7.12
C ARG A 25 -9.34 5.06 7.74
N LYS A 26 -10.46 5.42 8.38
CA LYS A 26 -11.42 4.45 8.92
C LYS A 26 -11.93 3.51 7.83
N LYS A 27 -12.30 4.06 6.67
CA LYS A 27 -12.75 3.26 5.52
C LYS A 27 -11.67 2.32 5.00
N LEU A 28 -10.41 2.77 4.97
CA LEU A 28 -9.27 1.92 4.61
C LEU A 28 -9.14 0.72 5.55
N GLU A 29 -9.22 0.93 6.86
CA GLU A 29 -9.13 -0.13 7.87
C GLU A 29 -10.28 -1.15 7.74
N GLU A 30 -11.51 -0.67 7.50
CA GLU A 30 -12.68 -1.53 7.27
C GLU A 30 -12.47 -2.43 6.04
N LEU A 31 -12.01 -1.85 4.92
CA LEU A 31 -11.76 -2.59 3.68
C LEU A 31 -10.68 -3.67 3.84
N ILE A 32 -9.53 -3.33 4.41
CA ILE A 32 -8.43 -4.31 4.57
C ILE A 32 -8.79 -5.39 5.59
N THR A 33 -9.60 -5.06 6.60
CA THR A 33 -10.13 -6.04 7.57
C THR A 33 -11.06 -7.03 6.89
N GLU A 34 -12.02 -6.55 6.09
CA GLU A 34 -12.94 -7.41 5.35
C GLU A 34 -12.20 -8.32 4.35
N ILE A 35 -11.24 -7.76 3.59
CA ILE A 35 -10.39 -8.53 2.69
C ILE A 35 -9.61 -9.59 3.47
N GLY A 36 -9.03 -9.22 4.60
CA GLY A 36 -8.23 -10.12 5.43
C GLY A 36 -9.05 -11.28 5.98
N TYR A 37 -10.27 -11.00 6.43
CA TYR A 37 -11.23 -12.00 6.87
C TYR A 37 -11.61 -12.96 5.74
N LYS A 38 -12.03 -12.43 4.58
CA LYS A 38 -12.46 -13.27 3.43
C LYS A 38 -11.33 -14.09 2.82
N ARG A 39 -10.10 -13.59 2.82
CA ARG A 39 -8.92 -14.30 2.29
C ARG A 39 -8.23 -15.19 3.32
N GLY A 40 -8.65 -15.14 4.59
CA GLY A 40 -7.98 -15.83 5.69
C GLY A 40 -6.55 -15.35 5.97
N LYS A 41 -6.20 -14.13 5.53
CA LYS A 41 -4.85 -13.57 5.68
C LYS A 41 -4.90 -12.06 5.82
N VAL A 42 -4.32 -11.53 6.91
CA VAL A 42 -4.22 -10.09 7.17
C VAL A 42 -3.53 -9.37 6.00
N MET A 43 -4.12 -8.26 5.57
CA MET A 43 -3.57 -7.38 4.55
C MET A 43 -3.05 -6.10 5.20
N ALA A 44 -1.83 -5.71 4.88
CA ALA A 44 -1.28 -4.42 5.31
C ALA A 44 -1.91 -3.27 4.52
N ALA A 45 -2.19 -2.14 5.19
CA ALA A 45 -2.70 -0.93 4.55
C ALA A 45 -1.81 -0.47 3.38
N SER A 46 -0.49 -0.52 3.53
CA SER A 46 0.47 -0.18 2.46
C SER A 46 0.35 -1.08 1.24
N ALA A 47 0.07 -2.37 1.43
CA ALA A 47 -0.13 -3.32 0.34
C ALA A 47 -1.42 -3.01 -0.43
N PHE A 48 -2.49 -2.63 0.28
CA PHE A 48 -3.74 -2.21 -0.34
C PHE A 48 -3.59 -0.90 -1.11
N VAL A 49 -2.95 0.12 -0.51
CA VAL A 49 -2.67 1.40 -1.20
C VAL A 49 -1.80 1.19 -2.44
N ARG A 50 -0.77 0.34 -2.34
CA ARG A 50 0.05 -0.04 -3.50
C ARG A 50 -0.79 -0.66 -4.61
N TYR A 51 -1.66 -1.61 -4.28
CA TYR A 51 -2.58 -2.21 -5.24
C TYR A 51 -3.46 -1.16 -5.92
N LEU A 52 -4.00 -0.20 -5.17
CA LEU A 52 -4.80 0.89 -5.74
C LEU A 52 -4.00 1.74 -6.73
N ILE A 53 -2.76 2.11 -6.38
CA ILE A 53 -1.88 2.90 -7.26
C ILE A 53 -1.56 2.13 -8.54
N GLU A 54 -1.14 0.87 -8.42
CA GLU A 54 -0.70 0.06 -9.55
C GLU A 54 -1.85 -0.27 -10.52
N ASN A 55 -3.09 -0.42 -10.04
CA ASN A 55 -4.22 -0.87 -10.86
C ASN A 55 -5.16 0.27 -11.29
N TYR A 56 -5.26 1.36 -10.52
CA TYR A 56 -6.22 2.44 -10.76
C TYR A 56 -5.57 3.83 -10.80
N GLY A 57 -4.25 3.94 -10.60
CA GLY A 57 -3.55 5.23 -10.54
C GLY A 57 -3.67 6.05 -11.84
N ASP A 58 -3.56 5.41 -13.00
CA ASP A 58 -3.70 6.09 -14.30
C ASP A 58 -5.11 6.60 -14.54
N GLU A 59 -6.13 5.84 -14.14
CA GLU A 59 -7.52 6.26 -14.23
C GLU A 59 -7.79 7.45 -13.30
N ALA A 60 -7.33 7.36 -12.05
CA ALA A 60 -7.44 8.43 -11.07
C ALA A 60 -6.74 9.71 -11.56
N LYS A 61 -5.52 9.58 -12.09
CA LYS A 61 -4.76 10.70 -12.68
C LYS A 61 -5.55 11.36 -13.82
N LYS A 62 -6.09 10.58 -14.76
CA LYS A 62 -6.89 11.10 -15.88
C LYS A 62 -8.12 11.86 -15.39
N LYS A 63 -8.84 11.32 -14.40
CA LYS A 63 -10.03 11.98 -13.82
C LYS A 63 -9.68 13.30 -13.15
N ILE A 64 -8.62 13.34 -12.36
CA ILE A 64 -8.16 14.56 -11.68
C ILE A 64 -7.76 15.65 -12.69
N LEU A 65 -7.04 15.27 -13.77
CA LEU A 65 -6.55 16.23 -14.77
C LEU A 65 -7.64 16.72 -15.72
N ASN A 66 -8.67 15.91 -16.00
CA ASN A 66 -9.72 16.21 -16.98
C ASN A 66 -11.03 16.70 -16.34
N ASN A 67 -10.93 17.41 -15.20
CA ASN A 67 -12.00 17.92 -14.33
C ASN A 67 -12.61 16.88 -13.37
N GLY A 68 -12.17 16.95 -12.11
CA GLY A 68 -13.10 16.83 -10.99
C GLY A 68 -14.06 18.02 -10.95
#